data_AF-A0A7W0N356-F1
#
_entry.id   AF-A0A7W0N356-F1
#
_cell.length_a   1.000
_cell.length_b   1.000
_cell.length_c   1.000
_cell.angle_alpha   90.00
_cell.angle_beta   90.00
_cell.angle_gamma   90.00
#
_symmetry.space_group_name_H-M   'P 1'
#
loop_
_entity.id
_entity.type
_entity.pdbx_description
1 polymer ?
#
loop_
_entity_poly.entity_id
_entity_poly.type
_entity_poly.pdbx_seq_one_letter_code
_entity_poly.pdbx_strand_id
1 'polypeptide(L)'
;MTRTGLDPATELHVSKSLEALGREFEGVHSPEQIEHVLQDSVRQISNEASVEHYVPALAGRLARERLRSLGQTQGTISKDVPEVVFVGLHDTGRGQMAAALMRECGGSRVNVHSAGSGTLAEIDPAVAQAMEEAGIHLEEAYSKPLTEEVLGAADVVVTMGRSVGEVMIPAGARHLDWRLGDPGGAAIDEVRKIRDEIRARVQRLCDEITQQPDGPPFGAKSFPRLPTG
;
A
#
# COMPACT_ATOMS: atom_id res chain seq x y z
N MET A 1 -4.86 -8.02 30.79
CA MET A 1 -4.72 -6.62 30.32
C MET A 1 -3.24 -6.27 30.34
N THR A 2 -2.57 -6.51 29.23
CA THR A 2 -1.14 -6.23 29.09
C THR A 2 -1.03 -4.76 28.71
N ARG A 3 -0.53 -3.89 29.61
CA ARG A 3 -0.23 -2.50 29.26
C ARG A 3 0.84 -2.52 28.17
N THR A 4 0.45 -2.14 26.96
CA THR A 4 1.35 -1.78 25.87
C THR A 4 2.31 -0.74 26.43
N GLY A 5 3.62 -0.89 26.25
CA GLY A 5 4.64 0.01 26.82
C GLY A 5 4.66 1.43 26.21
N LEU A 6 3.50 1.95 25.83
CA LEU A 6 3.28 3.24 25.20
C LEU A 6 3.03 4.31 26.28
N ASP A 7 3.32 5.56 25.95
CA ASP A 7 2.96 6.66 26.84
C ASP A 7 1.42 6.88 26.85
N PRO A 8 0.87 7.51 27.90
CA PRO A 8 -0.58 7.69 28.04
C PRO A 8 -1.26 8.47 26.91
N ALA A 9 -0.56 9.39 26.24
CA ALA A 9 -1.14 10.17 25.15
C ALA A 9 -1.26 9.29 23.89
N THR A 10 -0.27 8.42 23.64
CA THR A 10 -0.34 7.40 22.59
C THR A 10 -1.46 6.40 22.85
N GLU A 11 -1.62 5.91 24.08
CA GLU A 11 -2.74 5.01 24.46
C GLU A 11 -4.11 5.65 24.16
N LEU A 12 -4.29 6.94 24.49
CA LEU A 12 -5.54 7.66 24.21
C LEU A 12 -5.83 7.76 22.72
N HIS A 13 -4.84 8.04 21.88
CA HIS A 13 -5.04 8.12 20.44
C HIS A 13 -5.33 6.76 19.81
N VAL A 14 -4.67 5.69 20.28
CA VAL A 14 -4.97 4.32 19.84
C VAL A 14 -6.41 3.94 20.20
N SER A 15 -6.87 4.27 21.41
CA SER A 15 -8.26 4.05 21.82
C SER A 15 -9.27 4.80 20.93
N LYS A 16 -8.99 6.06 20.57
CA LYS A 16 -9.85 6.82 19.63
C LYS A 16 -9.87 6.19 18.24
N SER A 17 -8.72 5.72 17.75
CA SER A 17 -8.64 4.98 16.48
C SER A 17 -9.44 3.69 16.54
N LEU A 18 -9.39 2.95 17.65
CA LEU A 18 -10.17 1.73 17.85
C LEU A 18 -11.68 2.00 17.77
N GLU A 19 -12.16 3.02 18.47
CA GLU A 19 -13.57 3.41 18.40
C GLU A 19 -14.00 3.84 16.99
N ALA A 20 -13.15 4.59 16.29
CA ALA A 20 -13.43 5.02 14.92
C ALA A 20 -13.51 3.83 13.95
N LEU A 21 -12.56 2.90 14.04
CA LEU A 21 -12.55 1.66 13.26
C LEU A 21 -13.73 0.75 13.61
N GLY A 22 -14.09 0.66 14.90
CA GLY A 22 -15.25 -0.08 15.38
C GLY A 22 -16.55 0.40 14.75
N ARG A 23 -16.74 1.72 14.64
CA ARG A 23 -17.88 2.31 13.95
C ARG A 23 -17.82 2.11 12.42
N GLU A 24 -16.64 2.20 11.83
CA GLU A 24 -16.46 2.07 10.38
C GLU A 24 -16.70 0.64 9.87
N PHE A 25 -16.29 -0.37 10.64
CA PHE A 25 -16.37 -1.79 10.27
C PHE A 25 -17.44 -2.56 11.08
N GLU A 26 -18.42 -1.86 11.63
CA GLU A 26 -19.55 -2.47 12.32
C GLU A 26 -20.28 -3.46 11.40
N GLY A 27 -20.49 -4.68 11.88
CA GLY A 27 -21.13 -5.76 11.10
C GLY A 27 -20.22 -6.41 10.04
N VAL A 28 -19.01 -5.90 9.83
CA VAL A 28 -18.01 -6.48 8.92
C VAL A 28 -16.99 -7.32 9.68
N HIS A 29 -16.45 -6.76 10.78
CA HIS A 29 -15.43 -7.39 11.62
C HIS A 29 -15.87 -7.41 13.08
N SER A 30 -15.46 -8.42 13.84
CA SER A 30 -15.71 -8.44 15.28
C SER A 30 -14.86 -7.38 16.00
N PRO A 31 -15.32 -6.84 17.15
CA PRO A 31 -14.52 -5.90 17.94
C PRO A 31 -13.12 -6.44 18.29
N GLU A 32 -13.01 -7.74 18.57
CA GLU A 32 -11.75 -8.41 18.90
C GLU A 32 -10.80 -8.46 17.70
N GLN A 33 -11.32 -8.67 16.49
CA GLN A 33 -10.52 -8.68 15.26
C GLN A 33 -10.01 -7.27 14.92
N ILE A 34 -10.86 -6.24 15.10
CA ILE A 34 -10.47 -4.84 14.91
C ILE A 34 -9.38 -4.46 15.92
N GLU A 35 -9.56 -4.81 17.20
CA GLU A 35 -8.56 -4.55 18.24
C GLU A 35 -7.24 -5.26 17.92
N HIS A 36 -7.29 -6.52 17.51
CA HIS A 36 -6.10 -7.29 17.17
C HIS A 36 -5.31 -6.66 16.01
N VAL A 37 -5.99 -6.32 14.91
CA VAL A 37 -5.35 -5.71 13.73
C VAL A 37 -4.77 -4.33 14.08
N LEU A 38 -5.46 -3.54 14.90
CA LEU A 38 -4.94 -2.24 15.34
C LEU A 38 -3.71 -2.38 16.23
N GLN A 39 -3.74 -3.27 17.23
CA GLN A 39 -2.59 -3.50 18.12
C GLN A 39 -1.37 -4.02 17.36
N ASP A 40 -1.59 -4.91 16.39
CA ASP A 40 -0.52 -5.40 15.53
C ASP A 40 0.03 -4.28 14.62
N SER A 41 -0.85 -3.44 14.06
CA SER A 41 -0.43 -2.27 13.28
C SER A 41 0.36 -1.26 14.10
N VAL A 42 -0.01 -1.04 15.37
CA VAL A 42 0.78 -0.22 16.30
C VAL A 42 2.15 -0.83 16.50
N ARG A 43 2.25 -2.14 16.75
CA ARG A 43 3.54 -2.82 16.93
C ARG A 43 4.44 -2.68 15.70
N GLN A 44 3.88 -2.89 14.51
CA GLN A 44 4.63 -2.77 13.26
C GLN A 44 5.15 -1.35 13.06
N ILE A 45 4.32 -0.31 13.26
CA ILE A 45 4.76 1.08 13.13
C ILE A 45 5.74 1.49 14.25
N SER A 46 5.54 1.02 15.49
CA SER A 46 6.39 1.37 16.64
C SER A 46 7.78 0.74 16.60
N ASN A 47 7.92 -0.46 16.05
CA ASN A 47 9.22 -1.13 15.96
C ASN A 47 10.17 -0.48 14.96
N GLU A 48 9.67 0.48 14.17
CA GLU A 48 10.36 1.05 13.02
C GLU A 48 10.66 2.52 13.32
N ALA A 49 11.85 2.71 13.91
CA ALA A 49 12.26 3.81 14.78
C ALA A 49 12.44 5.21 14.14
N SER A 50 11.59 5.66 13.21
CA SER A 50 11.75 6.99 12.59
C SER A 50 10.65 8.01 12.91
N VAL A 51 9.53 7.63 13.55
CA VAL A 51 8.40 8.56 13.70
C VAL A 51 7.69 8.45 15.06
N GLU A 52 8.40 8.72 16.17
CA GLU A 52 7.82 8.63 17.52
C GLU A 52 6.56 9.50 17.71
N HIS A 53 6.41 10.60 16.96
CA HIS A 53 5.30 11.54 17.15
C HIS A 53 4.02 11.24 16.36
N TYR A 54 4.02 10.30 15.41
CA TYR A 54 2.84 10.02 14.57
C TYR A 54 2.35 8.57 14.60
N VAL A 55 2.93 7.72 15.46
CA VAL A 55 2.60 6.28 15.56
C VAL A 55 1.08 6.02 15.64
N PRO A 56 0.28 6.65 16.52
CA PRO A 56 -1.14 6.31 16.62
C PRO A 56 -1.95 6.60 15.35
N ALA A 57 -1.62 7.70 14.67
CA ALA A 57 -2.32 8.10 13.45
C ALA A 57 -1.96 7.17 12.29
N LEU A 58 -0.67 6.87 12.11
CA LEU A 58 -0.21 5.96 11.06
C LEU A 58 -0.66 4.52 11.30
N ALA A 59 -0.66 4.06 12.55
CA ALA A 59 -1.19 2.75 12.92
C ALA A 59 -2.70 2.65 12.65
N GLY A 60 -3.47 3.70 12.94
CA GLY A 60 -4.90 3.75 12.60
C GLY A 60 -5.14 3.69 11.08
N ARG A 61 -4.31 4.37 10.28
CA ARG A 61 -4.38 4.31 8.81
C ARG A 61 -4.04 2.91 8.28
N LEU A 62 -2.95 2.31 8.77
CA LEU A 62 -2.56 0.95 8.41
C LEU A 62 -3.63 -0.07 8.80
N ALA A 63 -4.19 0.04 10.00
CA ALA A 63 -5.24 -0.85 10.47
C ALA A 63 -6.51 -0.76 9.60
N ARG A 64 -6.92 0.45 9.21
CA ARG A 64 -8.05 0.66 8.29
C ARG A 64 -7.83 -0.06 6.95
N GLU A 65 -6.64 0.08 6.37
CA GLU A 65 -6.26 -0.53 5.09
C GLU A 65 -6.26 -2.05 5.18
N ARG A 66 -5.67 -2.61 6.25
CA ARG A 66 -5.66 -4.06 6.53
C ARG A 66 -7.07 -4.60 6.73
N LEU A 67 -7.91 -3.94 7.52
CA LEU A 67 -9.29 -4.36 7.77
C LEU A 67 -10.13 -4.33 6.49
N ARG A 68 -9.95 -3.33 5.63
CA ARG A 68 -10.62 -3.29 4.32
C ARG A 68 -10.19 -4.48 3.45
N SER A 69 -8.89 -4.72 3.35
CA SER A 69 -8.32 -5.82 2.55
C SER A 69 -8.74 -7.19 3.07
N LEU A 70 -8.80 -7.35 4.40
CA LEU A 70 -9.29 -8.55 5.06
C LEU A 70 -10.77 -8.79 4.78
N GLY A 71 -11.60 -7.75 4.86
CA GLY A 71 -13.02 -7.85 4.54
C GLY A 71 -13.27 -8.22 3.07
N GLN A 72 -12.46 -7.71 2.15
CA GLN A 72 -12.52 -8.11 0.73
C GLN A 72 -12.16 -9.58 0.55
N THR A 73 -11.10 -10.04 1.20
CA THR A 73 -10.65 -11.44 1.13
C THR A 73 -11.69 -12.41 1.74
N GLN A 74 -12.38 -11.99 2.79
CA GLN A 74 -13.45 -12.74 3.45
C GLN A 74 -14.81 -12.63 2.74
N GLY A 75 -14.93 -11.76 1.73
CA GLY A 75 -16.17 -11.50 1.00
C GLY A 75 -17.22 -10.70 1.80
N THR A 76 -16.82 -10.05 2.90
CA THR A 76 -17.69 -9.17 3.70
C THR A 76 -17.67 -7.72 3.21
N ILE A 77 -16.68 -7.35 2.41
CA ILE A 77 -16.60 -6.08 1.67
C ILE A 77 -16.53 -6.39 0.17
N SER A 78 -17.32 -5.70 -0.64
CA SER A 78 -17.27 -5.85 -2.10
C SER A 78 -15.94 -5.35 -2.68
N LYS A 79 -15.50 -6.02 -3.73
CA LYS A 79 -14.31 -5.67 -4.50
C LYS A 79 -14.72 -5.23 -5.90
N ASP A 80 -15.13 -3.97 -5.98
CA ASP A 80 -15.78 -3.40 -7.17
C ASP A 80 -14.77 -2.85 -8.19
N VAL A 81 -13.53 -2.63 -7.77
CA VAL A 81 -12.42 -2.13 -8.59
C VAL A 81 -11.15 -2.95 -8.35
N PRO A 82 -10.20 -2.97 -9.31
CA PRO A 82 -8.93 -3.66 -9.12
C PRO A 82 -8.17 -3.17 -7.88
N GLU A 83 -7.55 -4.10 -7.17
CA GLU A 83 -6.62 -3.83 -6.07
C GLU A 83 -5.17 -4.01 -6.56
N VAL A 84 -4.37 -2.95 -6.51
CA VAL A 84 -2.97 -2.94 -6.97
C VAL A 84 -2.04 -2.65 -5.80
N VAL A 85 -1.02 -3.47 -5.61
CA VAL A 85 0.03 -3.23 -4.61
C VAL A 85 1.40 -3.07 -5.26
N PHE A 86 2.07 -1.95 -4.99
CA PHE A 86 3.45 -1.69 -5.39
C PHE A 86 4.40 -1.98 -4.23
N VAL A 87 5.27 -2.98 -4.40
CA VAL A 87 6.17 -3.45 -3.34
C VAL A 87 7.59 -2.99 -3.61
N GLY A 88 8.14 -2.18 -2.70
CA GLY A 88 9.54 -1.79 -2.64
C GLY A 88 10.25 -2.43 -1.44
N LEU A 89 11.57 -2.26 -1.33
CA LEU A 89 12.30 -2.72 -0.14
C LEU A 89 11.89 -1.91 1.10
N HIS A 90 12.07 -0.59 1.04
CA HIS A 90 11.83 0.31 2.19
C HIS A 90 10.54 1.13 2.08
N ASP A 91 9.80 1.03 0.97
CA ASP A 91 8.61 1.86 0.71
C ASP A 91 8.79 3.39 0.82
N THR A 92 9.99 3.89 0.51
CA THR A 92 10.32 5.32 0.58
C THR A 92 10.42 6.01 -0.78
N GLY A 93 10.38 5.24 -1.88
CA GLY A 93 10.72 5.72 -3.22
C GLY A 93 9.80 5.20 -4.31
N ARG A 94 10.27 4.19 -5.07
CA ARG A 94 9.57 3.67 -6.27
C ARG A 94 8.10 3.32 -6.01
N GLY A 95 7.82 2.60 -4.93
CA GLY A 95 6.45 2.20 -4.56
C GLY A 95 5.53 3.39 -4.31
N GLN A 96 6.04 4.40 -3.61
CA GLN A 96 5.31 5.64 -3.31
C GLN A 96 5.03 6.47 -4.57
N MET A 97 6.04 6.63 -5.44
CA MET A 97 5.87 7.26 -6.75
C MET A 97 4.79 6.54 -7.56
N ALA A 98 4.88 5.22 -7.66
CA ALA A 98 3.97 4.42 -8.47
C ALA A 98 2.54 4.46 -7.93
N ALA A 99 2.36 4.34 -6.61
CA ALA A 99 1.04 4.44 -5.98
C ALA A 99 0.42 5.81 -6.19
N ALA A 100 1.17 6.90 -6.03
CA ALA A 100 0.66 8.26 -6.25
C ALA A 100 0.28 8.52 -7.71
N LEU A 101 1.11 8.08 -8.67
CA LEU A 101 0.82 8.15 -10.10
C LEU A 101 -0.41 7.31 -10.49
N MET A 102 -0.59 6.14 -9.86
CA MET A 102 -1.74 5.28 -10.12
C MET A 102 -3.04 5.91 -9.60
N ARG A 103 -2.99 6.58 -8.44
CA ARG A 103 -4.15 7.35 -7.94
C ARG A 103 -4.52 8.48 -8.90
N GLU A 104 -3.53 9.19 -9.44
CA GLU A 104 -3.73 10.27 -10.40
C GLU A 104 -4.41 9.77 -11.69
N CYS A 105 -3.95 8.65 -12.29
CA CYS A 105 -4.53 8.15 -13.54
C CYS A 105 -5.85 7.38 -13.35
N GLY A 106 -5.96 6.61 -12.26
CA GLY A 106 -7.04 5.66 -12.05
C GLY A 106 -8.23 6.26 -11.31
N GLY A 107 -7.97 7.24 -10.43
CA GLY A 107 -8.98 7.85 -9.57
C GLY A 107 -9.74 6.77 -8.78
N SER A 108 -11.07 6.85 -8.76
CA SER A 108 -11.93 5.88 -8.08
C SER A 108 -12.09 4.54 -8.80
N ARG A 109 -11.40 4.32 -9.94
CA ARG A 109 -11.51 3.09 -10.74
C ARG A 109 -10.47 2.04 -10.36
N VAL A 110 -9.60 2.33 -9.39
CA VAL A 110 -8.57 1.43 -8.89
C VAL A 110 -8.32 1.76 -7.41
N ASN A 111 -8.11 0.72 -6.61
CA ASN A 111 -7.56 0.87 -5.28
C ASN A 111 -6.08 0.54 -5.32
N VAL A 112 -5.27 1.36 -4.67
CA VAL A 112 -3.81 1.24 -4.77
C VAL A 112 -3.10 1.43 -3.44
N HIS A 113 -2.16 0.52 -3.22
CA HIS A 113 -1.32 0.40 -2.05
C HIS A 113 0.16 0.46 -2.45
N SER A 114 1.00 0.97 -1.55
CA SER A 114 2.44 0.80 -1.59
C SER A 114 2.87 0.08 -0.31
N ALA A 115 3.95 -0.69 -0.35
CA ALA A 115 4.42 -1.40 0.83
C ALA A 115 5.90 -1.76 0.77
N GLY A 116 6.50 -1.90 1.94
CA GLY A 116 7.90 -2.26 2.15
C GLY A 116 8.04 -3.72 2.54
N SER A 117 8.96 -4.44 1.90
CA SER A 117 9.33 -5.82 2.30
C SER A 117 10.45 -5.87 3.35
N GLY A 118 11.12 -4.75 3.61
CA GLY A 118 12.16 -4.57 4.62
C GLY A 118 11.84 -3.42 5.57
N THR A 119 12.87 -2.88 6.23
CA THR A 119 12.72 -1.81 7.23
C THR A 119 12.19 -0.52 6.61
N LEU A 120 11.18 0.06 7.23
CA LEU A 120 10.54 1.30 6.85
C LEU A 120 11.42 2.50 7.22
N ALA A 121 11.30 3.56 6.43
CA ALA A 121 12.03 4.81 6.63
C ALA A 121 11.20 6.01 6.17
N GLU A 122 11.70 7.22 6.37
CA GLU A 122 11.05 8.41 5.84
C GLU A 122 11.08 8.43 4.31
N ILE A 123 10.07 9.05 3.71
CA ILE A 123 10.02 9.27 2.26
C ILE A 123 11.29 10.01 1.83
N ASP A 124 11.94 9.53 0.77
CA ASP A 124 13.18 10.16 0.29
C ASP A 124 12.89 11.60 -0.17
N PRO A 125 13.61 12.62 0.34
CA PRO A 125 13.37 14.02 -0.03
C PRO A 125 13.50 14.28 -1.54
N ALA A 126 14.41 13.59 -2.23
CA ALA A 126 14.55 13.73 -3.68
C ALA A 126 13.35 13.12 -4.43
N VAL A 127 12.76 12.05 -3.88
CA VAL A 127 11.50 11.47 -4.39
C VAL A 127 10.35 12.45 -4.20
N ALA A 128 10.21 13.03 -3.00
CA ALA A 128 9.19 14.04 -2.72
C ALA A 128 9.33 15.25 -3.66
N GLN A 129 10.54 15.79 -3.83
CA GLN A 129 10.81 16.89 -4.74
C GLN A 129 10.44 16.53 -6.19
N ALA A 130 10.87 15.37 -6.69
CA ALA A 130 10.58 14.97 -8.07
C ALA A 130 9.08 14.79 -8.32
N MET A 131 8.32 14.34 -7.32
CA MET A 131 6.86 14.20 -7.43
C MET A 131 6.14 15.56 -7.38
N GLU A 132 6.62 16.47 -6.54
CA GLU A 132 6.10 17.85 -6.46
C GLU A 132 6.30 18.61 -7.78
N GLU A 133 7.46 18.46 -8.43
CA GLU A 133 7.70 19.00 -9.79
C GLU A 133 6.71 18.49 -10.84
N ALA A 134 6.14 17.32 -10.58
CA ALA A 134 5.11 16.68 -11.40
C ALA A 134 3.67 17.05 -10.98
N GLY A 135 3.50 17.95 -9.99
CA GLY A 135 2.21 18.37 -9.46
C GLY A 135 1.57 17.39 -8.46
N ILE A 136 2.34 16.44 -7.93
CA ILE A 136 1.84 15.40 -7.02
C ILE A 136 2.54 15.54 -5.66
N HIS A 137 1.75 15.84 -4.62
CA HIS A 137 2.25 15.97 -3.26
C HIS A 137 2.23 14.63 -2.53
N LEU A 138 3.33 14.27 -1.86
CA LEU A 138 3.47 13.05 -1.06
C LEU A 138 3.31 13.30 0.45
N GLU A 139 2.70 14.40 0.86
CA GLU A 139 2.60 14.79 2.29
C GLU A 139 1.83 13.78 3.16
N GLU A 140 0.82 13.14 2.58
CA GLU A 140 0.08 12.08 3.26
C GLU A 140 0.72 10.69 3.09
N ALA A 141 1.77 10.57 2.28
CA ALA A 141 2.47 9.32 2.08
C ALA A 141 3.32 8.98 3.31
N TYR A 142 3.36 7.70 3.64
CA TYR A 142 4.24 7.19 4.68
C TYR A 142 4.66 5.79 4.29
N SER A 143 5.87 5.43 4.69
CA SER A 143 6.39 4.08 4.54
C SER A 143 5.61 3.13 5.44
N LYS A 144 5.11 2.02 4.88
CA LYS A 144 4.33 1.02 5.62
C LYS A 144 4.71 -0.42 5.23
N PRO A 145 4.55 -1.39 6.14
CA PRO A 145 5.01 -2.75 5.89
C PRO A 145 4.07 -3.46 4.92
N LEU A 146 4.61 -4.43 4.19
CA LEU A 146 3.79 -5.36 3.43
C LEU A 146 3.09 -6.32 4.39
N THR A 147 1.77 -6.32 4.34
CA THR A 147 0.92 -7.13 5.23
C THR A 147 0.23 -8.22 4.45
N GLU A 148 -0.07 -9.33 5.11
CA GLU A 148 -0.75 -10.47 4.50
C GLU A 148 -2.15 -10.08 4.01
N GLU A 149 -2.85 -9.19 4.72
CA GLU A 149 -4.20 -8.77 4.33
C GLU A 149 -4.19 -7.97 3.03
N VAL A 150 -3.30 -6.97 2.91
CA VAL A 150 -3.17 -6.17 1.67
C VAL A 150 -2.71 -7.03 0.50
N LEU A 151 -1.75 -7.92 0.74
CA LEU A 151 -1.26 -8.81 -0.29
C LEU A 151 -2.36 -9.78 -0.73
N GLY A 152 -3.06 -10.42 0.21
CA GLY A 152 -4.15 -11.36 -0.06
C GLY A 152 -5.32 -10.77 -0.84
N ALA A 153 -5.59 -9.47 -0.68
CA ALA A 153 -6.63 -8.76 -1.42
C ALA A 153 -6.21 -8.32 -2.83
N ALA A 154 -4.92 -8.35 -3.19
CA ALA A 154 -4.43 -7.78 -4.45
C ALA A 154 -4.83 -8.58 -5.70
N ASP A 155 -5.26 -7.89 -6.76
CA ASP A 155 -5.35 -8.46 -8.12
C ASP A 155 -4.04 -8.34 -8.87
N VAL A 156 -3.29 -7.27 -8.60
CA VAL A 156 -2.00 -7.00 -9.25
C VAL A 156 -0.96 -6.68 -8.19
N VAL A 157 0.11 -7.47 -8.19
CA VAL A 157 1.29 -7.24 -7.35
C VAL A 157 2.44 -6.81 -8.25
N VAL A 158 3.01 -5.64 -7.97
CA VAL A 158 4.14 -5.09 -8.72
C VAL A 158 5.36 -5.01 -7.80
N THR A 159 6.34 -5.87 -8.01
CA THR A 159 7.62 -5.79 -7.27
C THR A 159 8.55 -4.83 -7.98
N MET A 160 9.11 -3.86 -7.26
CA MET A 160 9.87 -2.75 -7.82
C MET A 160 11.34 -2.76 -7.38
N GLY A 161 12.18 -3.35 -8.23
CA GLY A 161 13.63 -3.45 -8.02
C GLY A 161 14.08 -4.80 -7.47
N ARG A 162 15.35 -5.14 -7.72
CA ARG A 162 15.94 -6.44 -7.33
C ARG A 162 16.08 -6.63 -5.82
N SER A 163 16.01 -5.55 -5.04
CA SER A 163 16.21 -5.55 -3.60
C SER A 163 14.99 -5.96 -2.79
N VAL A 164 13.81 -6.11 -3.43
CA VAL A 164 12.55 -6.45 -2.75
C VAL A 164 12.57 -7.84 -2.11
N GLY A 165 13.44 -8.74 -2.57
CA GLY A 165 13.49 -10.12 -2.09
C GLY A 165 12.32 -10.95 -2.64
N GLU A 166 12.11 -12.13 -2.04
CA GLU A 166 11.00 -13.02 -2.40
C GLU A 166 9.70 -12.53 -1.75
N VAL A 167 8.67 -12.29 -2.57
CA VAL A 167 7.32 -11.94 -2.13
C VAL A 167 6.39 -13.08 -2.52
N MET A 168 5.64 -13.61 -1.55
CA MET A 168 4.68 -14.67 -1.80
C MET A 168 3.45 -14.11 -2.53
N ILE A 169 3.39 -14.33 -3.85
CA ILE A 169 2.27 -13.82 -4.66
C ILE A 169 1.00 -14.65 -4.39
N PRO A 170 -0.14 -14.02 -4.05
CA PRO A 170 -1.41 -14.71 -3.86
C PRO A 170 -1.86 -15.45 -5.11
N ALA A 171 -2.55 -16.57 -4.91
CA ALA A 171 -3.10 -17.35 -6.01
C ALA A 171 -4.16 -16.53 -6.78
N GLY A 172 -3.91 -16.31 -8.08
CA GLY A 172 -4.80 -15.55 -8.96
C GLY A 172 -4.43 -14.08 -9.14
N ALA A 173 -3.51 -13.55 -8.34
CA ALA A 173 -2.94 -12.23 -8.56
C ALA A 173 -1.99 -12.23 -9.77
N ARG A 174 -2.06 -11.20 -10.62
CA ARG A 174 -1.07 -10.93 -11.67
C ARG A 174 0.17 -10.34 -11.04
N HIS A 175 1.32 -10.97 -11.25
CA HIS A 175 2.60 -10.44 -10.80
C HIS A 175 3.36 -9.74 -11.92
N LEU A 176 3.90 -8.55 -11.63
CA LEU A 176 4.77 -7.78 -12.51
C LEU A 176 6.10 -7.48 -11.80
N ASP A 177 7.23 -7.86 -12.41
CA ASP A 177 8.57 -7.49 -11.93
C ASP A 177 9.07 -6.23 -12.68
N TRP A 178 9.03 -5.07 -12.01
CA TRP A 178 9.54 -3.83 -12.56
C TRP A 178 10.96 -3.55 -12.10
N ARG A 179 11.90 -3.86 -12.99
CA ARG A 179 13.31 -3.48 -12.85
C ARG A 179 13.50 -2.02 -13.24
N LEU A 180 13.83 -1.20 -12.24
CA LEU A 180 13.97 0.25 -12.31
C LEU A 180 15.26 0.67 -11.59
N GLY A 181 15.76 1.87 -11.88
CA GLY A 181 16.83 2.50 -11.11
C GLY A 181 16.48 2.68 -9.64
N ASP A 182 17.48 2.88 -8.78
CA ASP A 182 17.27 3.15 -7.35
C ASP A 182 17.31 4.65 -7.08
N PRO A 183 16.22 5.27 -6.61
CA PRO A 183 16.24 6.68 -6.25
C PRO A 183 17.05 6.96 -4.97
N GLY A 184 17.28 5.95 -4.11
CA GLY A 184 17.95 6.13 -2.82
C GLY A 184 19.36 6.70 -2.97
N GLY A 185 19.56 7.94 -2.52
CA GLY A 185 20.85 8.64 -2.61
C GLY A 185 21.28 9.06 -4.02
N ALA A 186 20.39 8.93 -5.02
CA ALA A 186 20.66 9.36 -6.38
C ALA A 186 20.54 10.90 -6.53
N ALA A 187 21.17 11.46 -7.56
CA ALA A 187 20.99 12.87 -7.91
C ALA A 187 19.57 13.10 -8.45
N ILE A 188 19.02 14.30 -8.22
CA ILE A 188 17.63 14.64 -8.60
C ILE A 188 17.33 14.38 -10.08
N ASP A 189 18.28 14.61 -10.99
CA ASP A 189 18.11 14.32 -12.42
C ASP A 189 17.89 12.83 -12.71
N GLU A 190 18.50 11.95 -11.93
CA GLU A 190 18.29 10.51 -12.06
C GLU A 190 16.95 10.09 -11.46
N VAL A 191 16.57 10.69 -10.32
CA VAL A 191 15.26 10.48 -9.70
C VAL A 191 14.13 10.91 -10.63
N ARG A 192 14.29 12.01 -11.39
CA ARG A 192 13.35 12.45 -12.43
C ARG A 192 13.19 11.41 -13.54
N LYS A 193 14.29 10.83 -14.04
CA LYS A 193 14.22 9.75 -15.05
C LYS A 193 13.47 8.53 -14.53
N ILE A 194 13.75 8.13 -13.28
CA ILE A 194 13.06 7.01 -12.62
C ILE A 194 11.56 7.31 -12.49
N ARG A 195 11.18 8.51 -12.05
CA ARG A 195 9.79 8.98 -11.98
C ARG A 195 9.11 8.87 -13.34
N ASP A 196 9.74 9.37 -14.40
CA ASP A 196 9.14 9.41 -15.74
C ASP A 196 8.98 7.99 -16.32
N GLU A 197 9.93 7.10 -16.05
CA GLU A 197 9.81 5.68 -16.41
C GLU A 197 8.67 5.01 -15.64
N ILE A 198 8.55 5.25 -14.33
CA ILE A 198 7.44 4.75 -13.51
C ILE A 198 6.11 5.28 -14.06
N ARG A 199 6.00 6.58 -14.38
CA ARG A 199 4.80 7.18 -14.96
C ARG A 199 4.37 6.46 -16.25
N ALA A 200 5.30 6.19 -17.16
CA ALA A 200 4.99 5.49 -18.40
C ALA A 200 4.53 4.03 -18.18
N ARG A 201 5.05 3.34 -17.16
CA ARG A 201 4.62 1.98 -16.81
C ARG A 201 3.28 1.96 -16.09
N VAL A 202 3.07 2.89 -15.16
CA VAL A 202 1.81 3.07 -14.42
C VAL A 202 0.69 3.43 -15.37
N GLN A 203 0.88 4.39 -16.27
CA GLN A 203 -0.16 4.79 -17.23
C GLN A 203 -0.64 3.59 -18.07
N ARG A 204 0.30 2.79 -18.60
CA ARG A 204 -0.05 1.57 -19.35
C ARG A 204 -0.82 0.56 -18.51
N LEU A 205 -0.36 0.30 -17.28
CA LEU A 205 -1.06 -0.62 -16.37
C LEU A 205 -2.46 -0.12 -16.02
N CYS A 206 -2.58 1.19 -15.76
CA CYS A 206 -3.83 1.88 -15.44
C CYS A 206 -4.84 1.76 -16.58
N ASP A 207 -4.39 2.01 -17.82
CA ASP A 207 -5.20 1.83 -19.02
C ASP A 207 -5.64 0.37 -19.17
N GLU A 208 -4.73 -0.60 -19.00
CA GLU A 208 -5.07 -2.03 -19.07
C GLU A 208 -6.15 -2.45 -18.06
N ILE A 209 -6.02 -2.04 -16.79
CA ILE A 209 -6.91 -2.54 -15.71
C ILE A 209 -8.21 -1.74 -15.59
N THR A 210 -8.25 -0.50 -16.08
CA THR A 210 -9.45 0.34 -16.00
C THR A 210 -10.28 0.38 -17.28
N GLN A 211 -9.75 -0.10 -18.41
CA GLN A 211 -10.48 -0.19 -19.68
C GLN A 211 -11.24 -1.52 -19.87
N GLN A 212 -11.31 -2.40 -18.86
CA GLN A 212 -12.24 -3.53 -18.91
C GLN A 212 -13.67 -3.01 -18.65
N PRO A 213 -14.57 -3.00 -19.66
CA PRO A 213 -15.96 -2.60 -19.48
C PRO A 213 -16.75 -3.80 -18.94
N ASP A 214 -17.49 -3.61 -17.85
CA ASP A 214 -18.53 -4.52 -17.35
C ASP A 214 -18.18 -6.02 -17.39
N GLY A 215 -16.98 -6.37 -16.93
CA GLY A 215 -16.62 -7.74 -16.57
C GLY A 215 -17.21 -8.10 -15.20
N PRO A 216 -17.41 -9.40 -14.88
CA PRO A 216 -17.80 -9.78 -13.53
C PRO A 216 -16.76 -9.23 -12.53
N PRO A 217 -17.15 -8.96 -11.27
CA PRO A 217 -16.26 -8.37 -10.27
C PRO A 217 -14.91 -9.10 -10.25
N PHE A 218 -13.82 -8.34 -10.14
CA PHE A 218 -12.46 -8.88 -9.99
C PHE A 218 -12.46 -9.90 -8.84
N GLY A 219 -12.55 -11.18 -9.18
CA GLY A 219 -12.96 -12.27 -8.28
C GLY A 219 -13.65 -13.44 -8.98
N ALA A 220 -14.33 -13.20 -10.11
CA ALA A 220 -14.82 -14.26 -10.99
C ALA A 220 -13.74 -14.65 -12.01
N LYS A 221 -12.95 -15.65 -11.63
CA LYS A 221 -11.83 -16.25 -12.39
C LYS A 221 -12.08 -16.34 -13.91
N SER A 222 -11.26 -15.64 -14.70
CA SER A 222 -10.50 -16.18 -15.87
C SER A 222 -9.83 -15.03 -16.64
N PHE A 223 -8.52 -14.85 -16.45
CA PHE A 223 -7.71 -13.99 -17.32
C PHE A 223 -6.97 -14.84 -18.37
N PRO A 224 -6.97 -14.45 -19.65
CA PRO A 224 -6.19 -15.14 -20.67
C PRO A 224 -4.69 -14.96 -20.41
N ARG A 225 -3.92 -16.06 -20.50
CA ARG A 225 -2.46 -16.01 -20.47
C ARG A 225 -1.97 -15.23 -21.70
N LEU A 226 -1.19 -14.18 -21.48
CA LEU A 226 -0.41 -13.56 -22.56
C LEU A 226 0.62 -14.57 -23.09
N PRO A 227 0.91 -14.57 -24.40
CA PRO A 227 1.86 -15.51 -24.99
C PRO A 227 3.28 -15.18 -24.53
N THR A 228 3.98 -16.20 -24.06
CA THR A 228 5.45 -16.18 -23.91
C THR A 228 6.06 -16.13 -25.31
N GLY A 229 6.54 -14.95 -25.70
CA GLY A 229 7.49 -14.78 -26.81
C GLY A 229 8.93 -14.92 -26.32
#